data_AF-A0A1E7G899-F1
#
_entry.id   AF-A0A1E7G899-F1
#
_cell.length_a   1.000
_cell.length_b   1.000
_cell.length_c   1.000
_cell.angle_alpha   90.00
_cell.angle_beta   90.00
_cell.angle_gamma   90.00
#
_symmetry.space_group_name_H-M   'P 1'
#
loop_
_entity.id
_entity.type
_entity.pdbx_description
1 polymer ?
#
loop_
_entity_poly.entity_id
_entity_poly.type
_entity_poly.pdbx_seq_one_letter_code
_entity_poly.pdbx_strand_id
1 'polypeptide(L)'
;MSNMSKSAGAKVPYIVSNIERCMCSQCPVQADSVCAQDKYSRLKNEMESLGEGEAPEPHKVPGVYCSAGTATCSDLDKNRDCICKTCPVWEEHGLENANPIMYFCNSGRAT
;
A
#
# COMPACT_ATOMS: atom_id res chain seq x y z
N MET A 1 14.81 20.79 5.93
CA MET A 1 15.02 19.41 6.43
C MET A 1 13.65 18.83 6.71
N SER A 2 13.19 17.97 5.81
CA SER A 2 11.79 17.60 5.66
C SER A 2 11.29 16.78 6.84
N ASN A 3 10.41 17.38 7.64
CA ASN A 3 9.52 16.65 8.54
C ASN A 3 8.44 15.98 7.68
N MET A 4 8.76 14.84 7.07
CA MET A 4 7.73 13.90 6.64
C MET A 4 7.23 13.20 7.91
N SER A 5 6.16 13.77 8.45
CA SER A 5 5.48 13.34 9.66
C SER A 5 5.38 11.81 9.73
N LYS A 6 6.11 11.24 10.69
CA LYS A 6 5.67 10.02 11.39
C LYS A 6 4.17 10.18 11.64
N SER A 7 3.35 9.50 10.85
CA SER A 7 1.93 9.38 11.15
C SER A 7 1.83 8.53 12.41
N ALA A 8 1.78 9.20 13.56
CA ALA A 8 1.52 8.60 14.85
C ALA A 8 0.20 7.82 14.74
N GLY A 9 0.29 6.49 14.57
CA GLY A 9 -0.87 5.60 14.43
C GLY A 9 -0.86 4.64 13.23
N ALA A 10 0.09 4.72 12.29
CA ALA A 10 0.21 3.71 11.24
C ALA A 10 1.09 2.54 11.72
N LYS A 11 0.54 1.31 11.76
CA LYS A 11 1.25 0.11 12.21
C LYS A 11 2.35 -0.35 11.23
N VAL A 12 2.20 0.02 9.96
CA VAL A 12 3.18 -0.25 8.88
C VAL A 12 3.87 1.06 8.47
N PRO A 13 5.20 1.17 8.59
CA PRO A 13 5.96 2.31 8.08
C PRO A 13 5.84 2.43 6.55
N TYR A 14 5.68 3.66 6.07
CA TYR A 14 5.65 3.96 4.64
C TYR A 14 7.09 4.12 4.13
N ILE A 15 7.73 3.00 3.79
CA ILE A 15 9.14 2.92 3.36
C ILE A 15 9.27 2.02 2.12
N VAL A 16 10.34 2.25 1.34
CA VAL A 16 10.64 1.50 0.10
C VAL A 16 10.55 0.00 0.29
N SER A 17 11.20 -0.55 1.32
CA SER A 17 11.18 -2.00 1.56
C SER A 17 9.78 -2.57 1.78
N ASN A 18 8.86 -1.81 2.38
CA ASN A 18 7.49 -2.25 2.58
C ASN A 18 6.64 -2.10 1.31
N ILE A 19 6.95 -1.10 0.48
CA ILE A 19 6.33 -0.91 -0.84
C ILE A 19 6.70 -2.09 -1.76
N GLU A 20 7.98 -2.46 -1.84
CA GLU A 20 8.47 -3.54 -2.71
C GLU A 20 7.96 -4.92 -2.27
N ARG A 21 7.81 -5.11 -0.95
CA ARG A 21 7.39 -6.39 -0.37
C ARG A 21 5.88 -6.51 -0.24
N CYS A 22 5.10 -5.44 -0.47
CA CYS A 22 3.65 -5.58 -0.52
C CYS A 22 3.23 -6.42 -1.72
N MET A 23 2.36 -7.39 -1.51
CA MET A 23 1.69 -8.14 -2.58
C MET A 23 0.45 -7.41 -3.12
N CYS A 24 0.42 -6.07 -2.99
CA CYS A 24 -0.74 -5.26 -3.32
C CYS A 24 -1.11 -5.39 -4.82
N SER A 25 -0.11 -5.52 -5.70
CA SER A 25 -0.29 -5.75 -7.14
C SER A 25 -0.98 -7.07 -7.49
N GLN A 26 -1.00 -8.02 -6.56
CA GLN A 26 -1.61 -9.33 -6.71
C GLN A 26 -3.02 -9.38 -6.11
N CYS A 27 -3.50 -8.30 -5.48
CA CYS A 27 -4.81 -8.28 -4.86
C CYS A 27 -5.93 -8.28 -5.90
N PRO A 28 -6.89 -9.23 -5.84
CA PRO A 28 -8.02 -9.31 -6.77
C PRO A 28 -8.83 -8.01 -6.91
N VAL A 29 -8.94 -7.20 -5.85
CA VAL A 29 -9.59 -5.87 -5.84
C VAL A 29 -9.00 -4.89 -6.88
N GLN A 30 -7.73 -5.08 -7.26
CA GLN A 30 -7.00 -4.22 -8.20
C GLN A 30 -6.79 -4.87 -9.57
N ALA A 31 -7.18 -6.14 -9.74
CA ALA A 31 -6.84 -6.92 -10.94
C ALA A 31 -7.31 -6.23 -12.23
N ASP A 32 -8.50 -5.64 -12.21
CA ASP A 32 -9.12 -4.98 -13.38
C ASP A 32 -9.06 -3.45 -13.31
N SER A 33 -8.35 -2.88 -12.32
CA SER A 33 -8.22 -1.43 -12.16
C SER A 33 -7.18 -0.87 -13.12
N VAL A 34 -7.62 -0.10 -14.12
CA VAL A 34 -6.74 0.60 -15.06
C VAL A 34 -5.83 1.57 -14.31
N CYS A 35 -6.35 2.27 -13.30
CA CYS A 35 -5.56 3.16 -12.46
C CYS A 35 -4.44 2.41 -11.72
N ALA A 36 -4.74 1.25 -11.14
CA ALA A 36 -3.74 0.48 -10.41
C ALA A 36 -2.65 -0.03 -11.35
N GLN A 37 -3.03 -0.59 -12.51
CA GLN A 37 -2.08 -1.09 -13.50
C GLN A 37 -1.17 0.01 -14.06
N ASP A 38 -1.71 1.19 -14.39
CA ASP A 38 -0.92 2.34 -14.86
C ASP A 38 0.10 2.78 -13.80
N LYS A 39 -0.32 2.90 -12.54
CA LYS A 39 0.60 3.26 -11.45
C LYS A 39 1.66 2.19 -11.20
N TYR A 40 1.32 0.89 -11.25
CA TYR A 40 2.33 -0.18 -11.11
C TYR A 40 3.38 -0.13 -12.21
N SER A 41 2.97 0.17 -13.44
CA SER A 41 3.90 0.29 -14.57
C SER A 41 4.92 1.43 -14.38
N ARG A 42 4.55 2.47 -13.64
CA ARG A 42 5.38 3.65 -13.37
C ARG A 42 6.15 3.57 -12.06
N LEU A 43 5.66 2.80 -11.10
CA LEU A 43 6.19 2.71 -9.74
C LEU A 43 7.68 2.36 -9.73
N LYS A 44 8.10 1.41 -10.57
CA LYS A 44 9.53 1.02 -10.66
C LYS A 44 10.41 2.21 -11.05
N ASN A 45 10.03 2.94 -12.10
CA ASN A 45 10.78 4.10 -12.56
C ASN A 45 10.77 5.24 -11.54
N GLU A 46 9.64 5.45 -10.84
CA GLU A 46 9.58 6.41 -9.74
C GLU A 46 10.57 6.04 -8.63
N MET A 47 10.60 4.78 -8.20
CA MET A 47 11.51 4.30 -7.17
C MET A 47 12.98 4.42 -7.59
N GLU A 48 13.31 4.13 -8.85
CA GLU A 48 14.67 4.29 -9.39
C GLU A 48 15.11 5.77 -9.50
N SER A 49 14.16 6.70 -9.62
CA SER A 49 14.45 8.15 -9.72
C SER A 49 14.61 8.85 -8.36
N LEU A 50 14.30 8.16 -7.27
CA LEU A 50 14.34 8.70 -5.91
C LEU A 50 15.72 8.49 -5.27
N GLY A 51 16.05 9.33 -4.29
CA GLY A 51 17.27 9.16 -3.51
C GLY A 51 17.26 7.86 -2.70
N GLU A 52 18.43 7.36 -2.30
CA GLU A 52 18.53 6.18 -1.46
C GLU A 52 17.72 6.35 -0.16
N GLY A 53 16.78 5.43 0.09
CA GLY A 53 15.89 5.47 1.25
C GLY A 53 14.66 6.38 1.11
N GLU A 54 14.49 7.07 -0.02
CA GLU A 54 13.29 7.88 -0.29
C GLU A 54 12.15 7.02 -0.86
N ALA A 55 10.94 7.18 -0.29
CA ALA A 55 9.75 6.50 -0.77
C ALA A 55 8.93 7.39 -1.73
N PRO A 56 8.32 6.83 -2.79
CA PRO A 56 7.42 7.57 -3.66
C PRO A 56 6.25 8.15 -2.90
N GLU A 57 5.71 9.29 -3.33
CA GLU A 57 4.56 9.89 -2.63
C GLU A 57 3.36 8.92 -2.58
N PRO A 58 2.62 8.83 -1.46
CA PRO A 58 1.53 7.85 -1.28
C PRO A 58 0.49 7.81 -2.39
N HIS A 59 0.23 8.93 -3.07
CA HIS A 59 -0.75 8.98 -4.16
C HIS A 59 -0.25 8.37 -5.48
N LYS A 60 1.06 8.20 -5.62
CA LYS A 60 1.70 7.59 -6.79
C LYS A 60 1.76 6.07 -6.68
N VAL A 61 1.79 5.56 -5.45
CA VAL A 61 1.73 4.13 -5.19
C VAL A 61 0.29 3.64 -5.24
N PRO A 62 -0.04 2.67 -6.12
CA PRO A 62 -1.39 2.13 -6.20
C PRO A 62 -1.76 1.29 -4.98
N GLY A 63 -0.80 0.81 -4.17
CA GLY A 63 -1.10 0.03 -2.98
C GLY A 63 0.05 -0.12 -1.97
N VAL A 64 0.01 0.67 -0.89
CA VAL A 64 0.46 0.22 0.44
C VAL A 64 -0.59 0.67 1.43
N TYR A 65 -1.80 0.13 1.30
CA TYR A 65 -2.95 0.64 2.04
C TYR A 65 -2.86 0.42 3.54
N CYS A 66 -2.17 -0.63 3.98
CA CYS A 66 -1.86 -0.86 5.40
C CYS A 66 -1.04 0.29 6.01
N SER A 67 -0.33 1.08 5.20
CA SER A 67 0.47 2.23 5.62
C SER A 67 -0.16 3.58 5.23
N ALA A 68 -0.52 3.75 3.96
CA ALA A 68 -1.03 5.00 3.38
C ALA A 68 -2.51 5.26 3.67
N GLY A 69 -3.30 4.19 3.87
CA GLY A 69 -4.63 4.26 4.42
C GLY A 69 -5.80 4.57 3.53
N THR A 70 -5.60 4.82 2.25
CA THR A 70 -6.71 4.98 1.30
C THR A 70 -6.28 4.58 -0.09
N ALA A 71 -7.21 3.93 -0.80
CA ALA A 71 -7.11 3.78 -2.24
C ALA A 71 -7.22 5.12 -2.94
N THR A 72 -6.23 5.44 -3.78
CA THR A 72 -6.26 6.60 -4.68
C THR A 72 -6.89 6.27 -6.03
N CYS A 73 -7.05 4.99 -6.34
CA CYS A 73 -7.78 4.52 -7.52
C CYS A 73 -9.26 4.32 -7.17
N SER A 74 -10.14 4.86 -8.00
CA SER A 74 -11.60 4.79 -7.80
C SER A 74 -12.26 3.60 -8.51
N ASP A 75 -11.54 2.94 -9.42
CA ASP A 75 -11.97 1.81 -10.24
C ASP A 75 -11.61 0.45 -9.62
N LEU A 76 -11.42 0.41 -8.30
CA LEU A 76 -11.20 -0.84 -7.57
C LEU A 76 -12.50 -1.64 -7.43
N ASP A 77 -12.45 -2.95 -7.68
CA ASP A 77 -13.60 -3.83 -7.47
C ASP A 77 -13.72 -4.23 -6.00
N LYS A 78 -14.46 -3.42 -5.25
CA LYS A 78 -14.70 -3.60 -3.80
C LYS A 78 -15.45 -4.88 -3.44
N ASN A 79 -15.98 -5.62 -4.41
CA ASN A 79 -16.64 -6.91 -4.18
C ASN A 79 -15.65 -8.08 -4.15
N ARG A 80 -14.37 -7.84 -4.45
CA ARG A 80 -13.32 -8.85 -4.41
C ARG A 80 -12.51 -8.74 -3.12
N ASP A 81 -12.05 -9.90 -2.65
CA ASP A 81 -11.24 -9.99 -1.45
C ASP A 81 -9.81 -9.49 -1.69
N CYS A 82 -9.21 -8.94 -0.64
CA CYS A 82 -7.79 -8.63 -0.59
C CYS A 82 -7.03 -9.79 0.05
N ILE A 83 -5.91 -10.15 -0.55
CA ILE A 83 -5.04 -11.23 -0.08
C ILE A 83 -4.00 -10.74 0.93
N CYS A 84 -4.23 -9.61 1.60
CA CYS A 84 -3.25 -8.99 2.49
C CYS A 84 -2.72 -9.94 3.57
N LYS A 85 -3.55 -10.86 4.07
CA LYS A 85 -3.16 -11.90 5.05
C LYS A 85 -2.04 -12.85 4.59
N THR A 86 -1.74 -12.90 3.29
CA THR A 86 -0.66 -13.72 2.73
C THR A 86 0.61 -12.90 2.46
N CYS A 87 0.60 -11.59 2.76
CA CYS A 87 1.72 -10.71 2.51
C CYS A 87 2.71 -10.74 3.69
N PRO A 88 4.03 -10.86 3.44
CA PRO A 88 5.03 -10.82 4.51
C PRO A 88 4.95 -9.54 5.37
N VAL A 89 4.67 -8.39 4.76
CA VAL A 89 4.49 -7.11 5.47
C VAL A 89 3.31 -7.16 6.43
N TRP A 90 2.27 -7.95 6.12
CA TRP A 90 1.11 -8.09 7.01
C TRP A 90 1.46 -8.88 8.27
N GLU A 91 2.17 -10.00 8.12
CA GLU A 91 2.59 -10.85 9.23
C GLU A 91 3.63 -10.15 10.12
N GLU A 92 4.65 -9.54 9.53
CA GLU A 92 5.74 -8.88 10.28
C GLU A 92 5.26 -7.70 11.13
N HIS A 93 4.17 -7.06 10.72
CA HIS A 93 3.58 -5.93 11.44
C HIS A 93 2.35 -6.33 12.28
N GLY A 94 2.08 -7.63 12.44
CA GLY A 94 1.01 -8.14 13.31
C GLY A 94 -0.38 -7.63 12.93
N LEU A 95 -0.67 -7.51 11.64
CA LEU A 95 -1.90 -6.90 11.14
C LEU A 95 -3.15 -7.77 11.34
N GLU A 96 -2.99 -9.04 11.74
CA GLU A 96 -4.08 -9.91 12.22
C GLU A 96 -4.83 -9.33 13.43
N ASN A 97 -4.16 -8.44 14.17
CA ASN A 97 -4.68 -7.77 15.35
C ASN A 97 -5.01 -6.28 15.11
N ALA A 98 -4.89 -5.78 13.87
CA ALA A 98 -5.14 -4.38 13.54
C ALA A 98 -6.61 -4.12 13.20
N ASN A 99 -7.06 -2.86 13.31
CA ASN A 99 -8.40 -2.47 12.84
C ASN A 99 -8.28 -1.51 11.65
N PRO A 100 -8.83 -1.83 10.46
CA PRO A 100 -9.52 -3.08 10.07
C PRO A 100 -8.56 -4.24 9.80
N ILE A 101 -8.96 -5.50 10.06
CA ILE A 101 -8.04 -6.68 9.97
C ILE A 101 -7.73 -7.10 8.51
N MET A 102 -8.71 -7.04 7.61
CA MET A 102 -8.65 -7.71 6.29
C MET A 102 -8.81 -6.77 5.08
N TYR A 103 -9.35 -5.56 5.29
CA TYR A 103 -9.88 -4.73 4.21
C TYR A 103 -9.06 -3.45 3.99
N PHE A 104 -7.73 -3.49 4.03
CA PHE A 104 -6.93 -2.26 3.95
C PHE A 104 -7.14 -1.49 2.64
N CYS A 105 -7.26 -2.24 1.55
CA CYS A 105 -7.54 -1.77 0.20
C CYS A 105 -8.90 -1.08 0.00
N ASN A 106 -9.88 -1.40 0.85
CA ASN A 106 -11.27 -0.93 0.70
C ASN A 106 -11.68 0.01 1.84
N SER A 107 -11.25 -0.31 3.05
CA SER A 107 -11.69 0.28 4.32
C SER A 107 -10.61 1.11 5.03
N GLY A 108 -9.40 1.19 4.46
CA GLY A 108 -8.37 2.15 4.84
C GLY A 108 -7.22 1.62 5.70
N ARG A 109 -6.48 2.50 6.40
CA ARG A 109 -5.22 2.12 7.07
C ARG A 109 -5.44 1.20 8.25
N ALA A 110 -4.45 0.34 8.50
CA ALA A 110 -4.30 -0.36 9.75
C ALA A 110 -3.99 0.63 10.87
N THR A 111 -4.81 0.61 11.92
CA THR A 111 -4.55 1.29 13.21
C THR A 111 -4.38 0.29 14.33
#